data_AF-A0A7Y1UX61-F1
#
_entry.id   AF-A0A7Y1UX61-F1
#
_cell.length_a   1.000
_cell.length_b   1.000
_cell.length_c   1.000
_cell.angle_alpha   90.00
_cell.angle_beta   90.00
_cell.angle_gamma   90.00
#
_symmetry.space_group_name_H-M   'P 1'
#
loop_
_entity.id
_entity.type
_entity.pdbx_description
1 polymer ?
#
loop_
_entity_poly.entity_id
_entity_poly.type
_entity_poly.pdbx_seq_one_letter_code
_entity_poly.pdbx_strand_id
1 'polypeptide(L)'
;LAAEFYNRLDRLAPDHPAVLVRLAGLAHLNGDQEQAIALAELAYSVATGSGETSNALAFYPLLLSDLLLDAGRYDQALEQAEAGIEHSPTGIAYASLGRALAHSGRFADAIAAYEQALALQDDPGWNVAIGDLLTATGESEKAADHYESAIEVLVDADEAATGQSLAAIYSDLDINAEQALGLAERDLARRQSIDAYDTLAWALYRNGRIEEAREAIDIARATGAQDAPLIYHSAVIAAAQGDQPHAIAELNELLDRNPGFHPLHSRHAAELLVSLVG
;
A
#
# COMPACT_ATOMS: atom_id res chain seq x y z
N LEU A 1 5.77 -16.42 -18.21
CA LEU A 1 4.72 -17.45 -17.97
C LEU A 1 3.35 -16.84 -17.69
N ALA A 2 3.16 -16.04 -16.62
CA ALA A 2 1.85 -15.40 -16.35
C ALA A 2 1.39 -14.43 -17.46
N ALA A 3 2.28 -13.58 -17.96
CA ALA A 3 1.99 -12.65 -19.05
C ALA A 3 1.52 -13.34 -20.35
N GLU A 4 2.20 -14.41 -20.76
CA GLU A 4 1.81 -15.20 -21.94
C GLU A 4 0.47 -15.90 -21.74
N PHE A 5 0.17 -16.33 -20.52
CA PHE A 5 -1.10 -16.94 -20.18
C PHE A 5 -2.26 -15.94 -20.24
N TYR A 6 -2.12 -14.75 -19.65
CA TYR A 6 -3.16 -13.72 -19.70
C TYR A 6 -3.36 -13.17 -21.12
N ASN A 7 -2.29 -12.93 -21.87
CA ASN A 7 -2.38 -12.53 -23.27
C ASN A 7 -3.05 -13.61 -24.15
N ARG A 8 -2.89 -14.89 -23.80
CA ARG A 8 -3.58 -15.98 -24.49
C ARG A 8 -5.07 -16.04 -24.10
N LEU A 9 -5.40 -15.82 -22.83
CA LEU A 9 -6.79 -15.74 -22.38
C LEU A 9 -7.54 -14.58 -23.03
N ASP A 10 -6.90 -13.42 -23.16
CA ASP A 10 -7.47 -12.26 -23.85
C ASP A 10 -7.83 -12.56 -25.31
N ARG A 11 -6.97 -13.30 -26.02
CA ARG A 11 -7.31 -13.77 -27.39
C ARG A 11 -8.49 -14.74 -27.43
N LEU A 12 -8.77 -15.47 -26.35
CA LEU A 12 -9.83 -16.48 -26.28
C LEU A 12 -11.16 -15.92 -25.75
N ALA A 13 -11.09 -14.90 -24.90
CA ALA A 13 -12.23 -14.18 -24.35
C ALA A 13 -11.91 -12.67 -24.34
N PRO A 14 -11.92 -12.01 -25.52
CA PRO A 14 -11.57 -10.61 -25.64
C PRO A 14 -12.47 -9.76 -24.76
N ASP A 15 -11.87 -8.78 -24.10
CA ASP A 15 -12.55 -7.78 -23.27
C ASP A 15 -13.35 -8.35 -22.09
N HIS A 16 -13.14 -9.61 -21.71
CA HIS A 16 -13.80 -10.17 -20.53
C HIS A 16 -13.30 -9.45 -19.26
N PRO A 17 -14.17 -8.89 -18.39
CA PRO A 17 -13.76 -8.06 -17.26
C PRO A 17 -12.72 -8.73 -16.34
N ALA A 18 -12.91 -10.01 -16.02
CA ALA A 18 -11.96 -10.76 -15.20
C ALA A 18 -10.56 -10.93 -15.85
N VAL A 19 -10.47 -10.96 -17.19
CA VAL A 19 -9.18 -11.02 -17.90
C VAL A 19 -8.52 -9.65 -17.90
N LEU A 20 -9.30 -8.60 -18.17
CA LEU A 20 -8.83 -7.21 -18.14
C LEU A 20 -8.26 -6.83 -16.77
N VAL A 21 -8.91 -7.22 -15.67
CA VAL A 21 -8.39 -7.03 -14.30
C VAL A 21 -7.03 -7.69 -14.10
N ARG A 22 -6.82 -8.90 -14.65
CA ARG A 22 -5.52 -9.59 -14.53
C ARG A 22 -4.44 -8.93 -15.37
N LEU A 23 -4.79 -8.41 -16.55
CA LEU A 23 -3.89 -7.62 -17.38
C LEU A 23 -3.56 -6.28 -16.70
N ALA A 24 -4.53 -5.63 -16.04
CA ALA A 24 -4.32 -4.40 -15.28
C ALA A 24 -3.31 -4.64 -14.15
N GLY A 25 -3.49 -5.70 -13.36
CA GLY A 25 -2.53 -6.07 -12.32
C GLY A 25 -1.13 -6.39 -12.86
N LEU A 26 -1.03 -7.04 -14.03
CA LEU A 26 0.26 -7.29 -14.67
C LEU A 26 0.93 -5.99 -15.15
N ALA A 27 0.17 -5.07 -15.74
CA ALA A 27 0.68 -3.77 -16.16
C ALA A 27 1.18 -2.97 -14.94
N HIS A 28 0.41 -2.96 -13.86
CA HIS A 28 0.78 -2.33 -12.60
C HIS A 28 2.09 -2.90 -12.02
N LEU A 29 2.22 -4.23 -11.96
CA LEU A 29 3.45 -4.90 -11.49
C LEU A 29 4.69 -4.57 -12.33
N ASN A 30 4.51 -4.27 -13.62
CA ASN A 30 5.60 -3.86 -14.52
C ASN A 30 5.85 -2.35 -14.50
N GLY A 31 5.12 -1.58 -13.68
CA GLY A 31 5.21 -0.12 -13.61
C GLY A 31 4.49 0.62 -14.73
N ASP A 32 3.73 -0.06 -15.60
CA ASP A 32 2.92 0.60 -16.64
C ASP A 32 1.56 1.03 -16.06
N GLN A 33 1.62 2.11 -15.29
CA GLN A 33 0.48 2.63 -14.53
C GLN A 33 -0.67 3.11 -15.41
N GLU A 34 -0.37 3.79 -16.51
CA GLU A 34 -1.39 4.26 -17.45
C GLU A 34 -2.13 3.09 -18.10
N GLN A 35 -1.39 2.05 -18.50
CA GLN A 35 -2.02 0.86 -19.04
C GLN A 35 -2.84 0.13 -17.98
N ALA A 36 -2.36 0.05 -16.73
CA ALA A 36 -3.11 -0.56 -15.64
C ALA A 36 -4.46 0.13 -15.41
N ILE A 37 -4.45 1.47 -15.34
CA ILE A 37 -5.66 2.30 -15.18
C ILE A 37 -6.60 2.10 -16.36
N ALA A 38 -6.11 2.20 -17.59
CA ALA A 38 -6.95 2.05 -18.79
C ALA A 38 -7.61 0.67 -18.89
N LEU A 39 -6.90 -0.40 -18.50
CA LEU A 39 -7.45 -1.75 -18.46
C LEU A 39 -8.50 -1.92 -17.35
N ALA A 40 -8.30 -1.31 -16.19
CA ALA A 40 -9.27 -1.33 -15.10
C ALA A 40 -10.53 -0.52 -15.43
N GLU A 41 -10.39 0.65 -16.06
CA GLU A 41 -11.50 1.44 -16.60
C GLU A 41 -12.31 0.64 -17.63
N LEU A 42 -11.63 -0.02 -18.57
CA LEU A 42 -12.28 -0.87 -19.55
C LEU A 42 -13.01 -2.04 -18.88
N ALA A 43 -12.37 -2.71 -17.91
CA ALA A 43 -12.99 -3.80 -17.16
C ALA A 43 -14.29 -3.34 -16.48
N TYR A 44 -14.27 -2.18 -15.84
CA TYR A 44 -15.43 -1.61 -15.17
C TYR A 44 -16.54 -1.23 -16.16
N SER A 45 -16.18 -0.61 -17.28
CA SER A 45 -17.11 -0.25 -18.36
C SER A 45 -17.78 -1.48 -18.97
N VAL A 46 -17.04 -2.56 -19.24
CA VAL A 46 -17.62 -3.80 -19.78
C VAL A 46 -18.50 -4.49 -18.75
N ALA A 47 -18.07 -4.55 -17.48
CA ALA A 47 -18.86 -5.18 -16.42
C ALA A 47 -20.21 -4.48 -16.25
N THR A 48 -20.24 -3.15 -16.17
CA THR A 48 -21.48 -2.37 -16.04
C THR A 48 -22.35 -2.44 -17.30
N GLY A 49 -21.74 -2.38 -18.50
CA GLY A 49 -22.44 -2.47 -19.77
C GLY A 49 -23.10 -3.84 -20.03
N SER A 50 -22.66 -4.90 -19.35
CA SER A 50 -23.24 -6.25 -19.46
C SER A 50 -24.59 -6.40 -18.73
N GLY A 51 -25.00 -5.40 -17.95
CA GLY A 51 -26.21 -5.45 -17.12
C GLY A 51 -26.03 -6.26 -15.83
N GLU A 52 -24.80 -6.62 -15.48
CA GLU A 52 -24.45 -7.12 -14.15
C GLU A 52 -24.92 -6.09 -13.11
N THR A 53 -25.56 -6.56 -12.03
CA THR A 53 -26.03 -5.72 -10.90
C THR A 53 -25.64 -6.35 -9.57
N SER A 54 -24.68 -7.29 -9.62
CA SER A 54 -24.17 -7.99 -8.45
C SER A 54 -23.38 -7.03 -7.56
N ASN A 55 -23.40 -7.25 -6.25
CA ASN A 55 -22.48 -6.59 -5.31
C ASN A 55 -21.00 -6.76 -5.73
N ALA A 56 -20.70 -7.80 -6.50
CA ALA A 56 -19.38 -8.00 -7.10
C ALA A 56 -18.94 -6.86 -8.03
N LEU A 57 -19.86 -6.01 -8.52
CA LEU A 57 -19.51 -4.84 -9.31
C LEU A 57 -18.68 -3.82 -8.53
N ALA A 58 -18.85 -3.73 -7.20
CA ALA A 58 -18.06 -2.83 -6.37
C ALA A 58 -16.55 -3.10 -6.49
N PHE A 59 -16.15 -4.34 -6.80
CA PHE A 59 -14.73 -4.70 -6.97
C PHE A 59 -14.02 -3.84 -8.03
N TYR A 60 -14.67 -3.54 -9.16
CA TYR A 60 -14.02 -2.84 -10.28
C TYR A 60 -13.65 -1.38 -9.98
N PRO A 61 -14.57 -0.52 -9.52
CA PRO A 61 -14.21 0.84 -9.17
C PRO A 61 -13.31 0.90 -7.92
N LEU A 62 -13.41 -0.05 -6.98
CA LEU A 62 -12.47 -0.11 -5.85
C LEU A 62 -11.04 -0.45 -6.30
N LEU A 63 -10.87 -1.41 -7.22
CA LEU A 63 -9.56 -1.68 -7.84
C LEU A 63 -9.03 -0.45 -8.60
N LEU A 64 -9.89 0.22 -9.36
CA LEU A 64 -9.50 1.41 -10.12
C LEU A 64 -9.10 2.56 -9.18
N SER A 65 -9.81 2.74 -8.06
CA SER A 65 -9.42 3.68 -7.00
C SER A 65 -7.98 3.42 -6.55
N ASP A 66 -7.61 2.17 -6.29
CA ASP A 66 -6.27 1.82 -5.80
C ASP A 66 -5.18 2.18 -6.82
N LEU A 67 -5.39 1.81 -8.08
CA LEU A 67 -4.47 2.13 -9.16
C LEU A 67 -4.31 3.65 -9.38
N LEU A 68 -5.38 4.42 -9.16
CA LEU A 68 -5.37 5.88 -9.24
C LEU A 68 -4.64 6.52 -8.04
N LEU A 69 -4.76 5.94 -6.83
CA LEU A 69 -4.01 6.40 -5.65
C LEU A 69 -2.51 6.20 -5.84
N ASP A 70 -2.11 5.04 -6.34
CA ASP A 70 -0.71 4.77 -6.67
C ASP A 70 -0.17 5.73 -7.74
N ALA A 71 -1.05 6.38 -8.50
CA ALA A 71 -0.72 7.29 -9.60
C ALA A 71 -0.70 8.75 -9.17
N GLY A 72 -0.97 9.04 -7.90
CA GLY A 72 -1.15 10.42 -7.44
C GLY A 72 -2.46 11.08 -7.89
N ARG A 73 -3.41 10.32 -8.48
CA ARG A 73 -4.66 10.84 -9.06
C ARG A 73 -5.82 10.79 -8.05
N TYR A 74 -5.67 11.52 -6.95
CA TYR A 74 -6.53 11.36 -5.77
C TYR A 74 -8.00 11.72 -5.99
N ASP A 75 -8.29 12.79 -6.74
CA ASP A 75 -9.68 13.18 -7.02
C ASP A 75 -10.44 12.11 -7.81
N GLN A 76 -9.77 11.49 -8.79
CA GLN A 76 -10.34 10.39 -9.57
C GLN A 76 -10.50 9.15 -8.71
N ALA A 77 -9.52 8.85 -7.84
CA ALA A 77 -9.64 7.73 -6.91
C ALA A 77 -10.83 7.88 -5.96
N LEU A 78 -11.06 9.10 -5.45
CA LEU A 78 -12.20 9.41 -4.59
C LEU A 78 -13.53 9.14 -5.30
N GLU A 79 -13.69 9.59 -6.55
CA GLU A 79 -14.88 9.31 -7.37
C GLU A 79 -15.12 7.79 -7.51
N GLN A 80 -14.07 7.01 -7.73
CA GLN A 80 -14.21 5.55 -7.86
C GLN A 80 -14.48 4.86 -6.52
N ALA A 81 -13.91 5.33 -5.41
CA ALA A 81 -14.26 4.82 -4.09
C ALA A 81 -15.74 5.08 -3.77
N GLU A 82 -16.26 6.27 -4.07
CA GLU A 82 -17.68 6.62 -3.94
C GLU A 82 -18.56 5.71 -4.83
N ALA A 83 -18.18 5.49 -6.09
CA ALA A 83 -18.88 4.56 -6.97
C ALA A 83 -18.90 3.11 -6.43
N GLY A 84 -17.81 2.67 -5.79
CA GLY A 84 -17.76 1.37 -5.11
C GLY A 84 -18.80 1.24 -3.99
N ILE A 85 -18.99 2.31 -3.21
CA ILE A 85 -20.02 2.38 -2.16
C ILE A 85 -21.43 2.36 -2.75
N GLU A 86 -21.65 3.06 -3.88
CA GLU A 86 -22.95 3.06 -4.58
C GLU A 86 -23.35 1.64 -5.03
N HIS A 87 -22.40 0.84 -5.50
CA HIS A 87 -22.64 -0.56 -5.86
C HIS A 87 -22.83 -1.44 -4.62
N SER A 88 -21.98 -1.29 -3.61
CA SER A 88 -22.07 -2.07 -2.37
C SER A 88 -21.41 -1.36 -1.19
N PRO A 89 -22.18 -0.88 -0.20
CA PRO A 89 -21.65 -0.18 0.97
C PRO A 89 -21.08 -1.18 2.00
N THR A 90 -19.94 -1.77 1.67
CA THR A 90 -19.20 -2.73 2.51
C THR A 90 -18.07 -2.05 3.28
N GLY A 91 -17.53 -2.72 4.30
CA GLY A 91 -16.36 -2.20 5.02
C GLY A 91 -15.18 -1.90 4.08
N ILE A 92 -14.92 -2.77 3.10
CA ILE A 92 -13.88 -2.58 2.08
C ILE A 92 -14.14 -1.30 1.26
N ALA A 93 -15.38 -1.03 0.86
CA ALA A 93 -15.72 0.16 0.09
C ALA A 93 -15.50 1.45 0.91
N TYR A 94 -15.90 1.46 2.18
CA TYR A 94 -15.62 2.57 3.10
C TYR A 94 -14.13 2.74 3.39
N ALA A 95 -13.37 1.65 3.50
CA ALA A 95 -11.93 1.71 3.69
C ALA A 95 -11.19 2.26 2.46
N SER A 96 -11.65 1.94 1.23
CA SER A 96 -11.14 2.58 0.01
C SER A 96 -11.44 4.07 -0.03
N LEU A 97 -12.63 4.50 0.41
CA LEU A 97 -12.97 5.91 0.57
C LEU A 97 -12.04 6.58 1.61
N GLY A 98 -11.83 5.94 2.75
CA GLY A 98 -10.90 6.41 3.79
C GLY A 98 -9.48 6.60 3.24
N ARG A 99 -8.99 5.63 2.46
CA ARG A 99 -7.68 5.73 1.81
C ARG A 99 -7.63 6.89 0.83
N ALA A 100 -8.61 7.04 -0.06
CA ALA A 100 -8.63 8.14 -1.03
C ALA A 100 -8.68 9.53 -0.37
N LEU A 101 -9.44 9.67 0.71
CA LEU A 101 -9.49 10.89 1.52
C LEU A 101 -8.15 11.17 2.21
N ALA A 102 -7.49 10.12 2.74
CA ALA A 102 -6.18 10.23 3.38
C ALA A 102 -5.12 10.76 2.40
N HIS A 103 -5.01 10.17 1.21
CA HIS A 103 -4.07 10.63 0.18
C HIS A 103 -4.37 12.07 -0.29
N SER A 104 -5.63 12.49 -0.24
CA SER A 104 -6.04 13.88 -0.53
C SER A 104 -5.81 14.87 0.63
N GLY A 105 -5.24 14.43 1.75
CA GLY A 105 -5.02 15.24 2.95
C GLY A 105 -6.28 15.53 3.78
N ARG A 106 -7.42 14.90 3.45
CA ARG A 106 -8.71 15.05 4.15
C ARG A 106 -8.80 14.10 5.34
N PHE A 107 -7.88 14.23 6.30
CA PHE A 107 -7.66 13.24 7.37
C PHE A 107 -8.88 13.01 8.28
N ALA A 108 -9.63 14.07 8.64
CA ALA A 108 -10.82 13.90 9.47
C ALA A 108 -11.92 13.08 8.79
N ASP A 109 -12.15 13.33 7.49
CA ASP A 109 -13.12 12.56 6.70
C ASP A 109 -12.62 11.12 6.48
N ALA A 110 -11.31 10.94 6.31
CA ALA A 110 -10.69 9.63 6.16
C ALA A 110 -10.89 8.76 7.41
N ILE A 111 -10.65 9.32 8.61
CA ILE A 111 -10.89 8.64 9.88
C ILE A 111 -12.37 8.23 9.98
N ALA A 112 -13.30 9.15 9.69
CA ALA A 112 -14.73 8.83 9.73
C ALA A 112 -15.10 7.68 8.77
N ALA A 113 -14.51 7.63 7.58
CA ALA A 113 -14.73 6.54 6.63
C ALA A 113 -14.16 5.19 7.13
N TYR A 114 -12.96 5.19 7.72
CA TYR A 114 -12.41 3.98 8.35
C TYR A 114 -13.22 3.51 9.56
N GLU A 115 -13.75 4.44 10.37
CA GLU A 115 -14.67 4.10 11.46
C GLU A 115 -15.96 3.46 10.94
N GLN A 116 -16.51 3.93 9.82
CA GLN A 116 -17.64 3.25 9.15
C GLN A 116 -17.23 1.86 8.67
N ALA A 117 -16.01 1.69 8.16
CA ALA A 117 -15.51 0.38 7.76
C ALA A 117 -15.45 -0.59 8.94
N LEU A 118 -14.82 -0.16 10.06
CA LEU A 118 -14.71 -0.92 11.30
C LEU A 118 -16.06 -1.26 11.95
N ALA A 119 -17.07 -0.40 11.78
CA ALA A 119 -18.43 -0.69 12.24
C ALA A 119 -19.10 -1.84 11.47
N LEU A 120 -18.65 -2.15 10.25
CA LEU A 120 -19.18 -3.22 9.40
C LEU A 120 -18.38 -4.53 9.52
N GLN A 121 -17.07 -4.42 9.69
CA GLN A 121 -16.17 -5.55 9.82
C GLN A 121 -14.94 -5.14 10.63
N ASP A 122 -14.50 -5.99 11.54
CA ASP A 122 -13.24 -5.77 12.24
C ASP A 122 -12.04 -6.08 11.31
N ASP A 123 -11.10 -5.14 11.22
CA ASP A 123 -9.88 -5.29 10.43
C ASP A 123 -8.74 -4.49 11.11
N PRO A 124 -7.65 -5.15 11.55
CA PRO A 124 -6.55 -4.47 12.23
C PRO A 124 -5.86 -3.44 11.33
N GLY A 125 -5.85 -3.62 10.01
CA GLY A 125 -5.25 -2.68 9.07
C GLY A 125 -5.97 -1.33 9.05
N TRP A 126 -7.29 -1.30 9.27
CA TRP A 126 -8.04 -0.04 9.35
C TRP A 126 -7.78 0.70 10.68
N ASN A 127 -7.52 -0.02 11.76
CA ASN A 127 -7.05 0.58 13.00
C ASN A 127 -5.65 1.20 12.83
N VAL A 128 -4.72 0.52 12.15
CA VAL A 128 -3.39 1.10 11.82
C VAL A 128 -3.56 2.39 11.00
N ALA A 129 -4.39 2.37 9.95
CA ALA A 129 -4.61 3.54 9.12
C ALA A 129 -5.18 4.74 9.91
N ILE A 130 -6.11 4.51 10.84
CA ILE A 130 -6.61 5.56 11.75
C ILE A 130 -5.48 6.05 12.67
N GLY A 131 -4.66 5.15 13.22
CA GLY A 131 -3.49 5.49 14.03
C GLY A 131 -2.52 6.41 13.28
N ASP A 132 -2.24 6.11 12.00
CA ASP A 132 -1.34 6.92 11.17
C ASP A 132 -1.89 8.33 10.92
N LEU A 133 -3.20 8.43 10.67
CA LEU A 133 -3.89 9.70 10.47
C LEU A 133 -3.96 10.54 11.75
N LEU A 134 -4.20 9.90 12.90
CA LEU A 134 -4.17 10.56 14.21
C LEU A 134 -2.76 11.03 14.56
N THR A 135 -1.74 10.23 14.26
CA THR A 135 -0.33 10.63 14.42
C THR A 135 -0.01 11.83 13.53
N ALA A 136 -0.42 11.81 12.25
CA ALA A 136 -0.19 12.90 11.31
C ALA A 136 -0.87 14.21 11.73
N THR A 137 -1.97 14.13 12.49
CA THR A 137 -2.73 15.28 13.02
C THR A 137 -2.32 15.69 14.44
N GLY A 138 -1.38 14.97 15.06
CA GLY A 138 -0.84 15.27 16.39
C GLY A 138 -1.66 14.72 17.57
N GLU A 139 -2.59 13.81 17.32
CA GLU A 139 -3.44 13.16 18.32
C GLU A 139 -2.83 11.83 18.81
N SER A 140 -1.56 11.87 19.24
CA SER A 140 -0.75 10.67 19.51
C SER A 140 -1.31 9.73 20.59
N GLU A 141 -2.03 10.25 21.60
CA GLU A 141 -2.65 9.38 22.62
C GLU A 141 -3.73 8.48 22.01
N LYS A 142 -4.61 9.04 21.17
CA LYS A 142 -5.64 8.25 20.48
C LYS A 142 -5.03 7.33 19.42
N ALA A 143 -3.95 7.77 18.75
CA ALA A 143 -3.24 6.92 17.80
C ALA A 143 -2.73 5.64 18.48
N ALA A 144 -2.16 5.76 19.69
CA ALA A 144 -1.68 4.63 20.47
C ALA A 144 -2.78 3.60 20.76
N ASP A 145 -3.99 4.05 21.13
CA ASP A 145 -5.13 3.16 21.38
C ASP A 145 -5.49 2.32 20.13
N HIS A 146 -5.47 2.94 18.95
CA HIS A 146 -5.74 2.23 17.69
C HIS A 146 -4.63 1.26 17.29
N TYR A 147 -3.36 1.65 17.45
CA TYR A 147 -2.25 0.74 17.20
C TYR A 147 -2.25 -0.45 18.17
N GLU A 148 -2.56 -0.22 19.46
CA GLU A 148 -2.68 -1.27 20.46
C GLU A 148 -3.79 -2.25 20.07
N SER A 149 -4.97 -1.75 19.69
CA SER A 149 -6.07 -2.60 19.22
C SER A 149 -5.68 -3.43 18.00
N ALA A 150 -4.95 -2.87 17.03
CA ALA A 150 -4.46 -3.62 15.88
C ALA A 150 -3.45 -4.71 16.28
N ILE A 151 -2.51 -4.37 17.17
CA ILE A 151 -1.48 -5.29 17.66
C ILE A 151 -2.11 -6.45 18.43
N GLU A 152 -3.08 -6.19 19.31
CA GLU A 152 -3.78 -7.24 20.08
C GLU A 152 -4.39 -8.30 19.16
N VAL A 153 -5.13 -7.87 18.12
CA VAL A 153 -5.75 -8.78 17.15
C VAL A 153 -4.70 -9.58 16.38
N LEU A 154 -3.59 -8.95 15.98
CA LEU A 154 -2.54 -9.60 15.20
C LEU A 154 -1.70 -10.59 16.00
N VAL A 155 -1.47 -10.32 17.29
CA VAL A 155 -0.73 -11.19 18.22
C VAL A 155 -1.54 -12.44 18.57
N ASP A 156 -2.86 -12.31 18.73
CA ASP A 156 -3.74 -13.44 19.05
C ASP A 156 -4.00 -14.37 17.85
N ALA A 157 -3.72 -13.89 16.63
CA ALA A 157 -3.86 -14.66 15.40
C ALA A 157 -2.67 -15.59 15.11
N ASP A 158 -2.81 -16.44 14.09
CA ASP A 158 -1.72 -17.31 13.63
C ASP A 158 -0.57 -16.47 13.08
N GLU A 159 0.62 -16.59 13.69
CA GLU A 159 1.80 -15.82 13.33
C GLU A 159 2.20 -15.99 11.86
N ALA A 160 1.95 -17.17 11.26
CA ALA A 160 2.24 -17.38 9.85
C ALA A 160 1.36 -16.53 8.93
N ALA A 161 0.20 -16.07 9.41
CA ALA A 161 -0.70 -15.17 8.69
C ALA A 161 -0.44 -13.68 9.00
N THR A 162 -0.07 -13.34 10.24
CA THR A 162 0.00 -11.94 10.70
C THR A 162 1.41 -11.42 10.98
N GLY A 163 2.42 -12.28 10.97
CA GLY A 163 3.78 -11.92 11.36
C GLY A 163 4.40 -10.81 10.52
N GLN A 164 4.11 -10.76 9.21
CA GLN A 164 4.55 -9.66 8.33
C GLN A 164 3.93 -8.32 8.76
N SER A 165 2.61 -8.26 8.96
CA SER A 165 1.92 -7.05 9.39
C SER A 165 2.39 -6.57 10.75
N LEU A 166 2.58 -7.50 11.69
CA LEU A 166 3.08 -7.17 13.03
C LEU A 166 4.52 -6.65 13.00
N ALA A 167 5.39 -7.24 12.16
CA ALA A 167 6.75 -6.75 11.96
C ALA A 167 6.77 -5.34 11.34
N ALA A 168 5.89 -5.07 10.38
CA ALA A 168 5.75 -3.74 9.78
C ALA A 168 5.32 -2.70 10.84
N ILE A 169 4.25 -2.97 11.60
CA ILE A 169 3.76 -2.05 12.65
C ILE A 169 4.83 -1.77 13.71
N TYR A 170 5.50 -2.81 14.22
CA TYR A 170 6.59 -2.64 15.20
C TYR A 170 7.75 -1.82 14.63
N SER A 171 8.10 -2.06 13.37
CA SER A 171 9.16 -1.31 12.70
C SER A 171 8.75 0.15 12.53
N ASP A 172 7.57 0.46 12.00
CA ASP A 172 7.10 1.84 11.78
C ASP A 172 7.07 2.65 13.08
N LEU A 173 6.53 2.06 14.15
CA LEU A 173 6.37 2.69 15.46
C LEU A 173 7.65 2.77 16.31
N ASP A 174 8.78 2.19 15.85
CA ASP A 174 10.02 2.06 16.64
C ASP A 174 9.91 1.23 17.93
N ILE A 175 8.96 0.29 18.00
CA ILE A 175 8.72 -0.50 19.20
C ILE A 175 9.11 -1.95 18.96
N ASN A 176 9.56 -2.65 20.00
CA ASN A 176 9.85 -4.08 19.93
C ASN A 176 10.79 -4.47 18.76
N ALA A 177 11.82 -3.67 18.49
CA ALA A 177 12.67 -3.80 17.30
C ALA A 177 13.24 -5.22 17.08
N GLU A 178 13.72 -5.88 18.14
CA GLU A 178 14.23 -7.26 18.05
C GLU A 178 13.12 -8.26 17.66
N GLN A 179 11.90 -8.06 18.18
CA GLN A 179 10.75 -8.90 17.86
C GLN A 179 10.29 -8.67 16.41
N ALA A 180 10.29 -7.40 15.95
CA ALA A 180 9.98 -7.05 14.57
C ALA A 180 10.91 -7.78 13.59
N LEU A 181 12.21 -7.75 13.86
CA LEU A 181 13.23 -8.44 13.07
C LEU A 181 13.01 -9.96 13.09
N GLY A 182 12.79 -10.57 14.25
CA GLY A 182 12.55 -12.01 14.36
C GLY A 182 11.25 -12.48 13.67
N LEU A 183 10.22 -11.61 13.59
CA LEU A 183 9.01 -11.88 12.81
C LEU A 183 9.30 -11.79 11.31
N ALA A 184 10.02 -10.76 10.85
CA ALA A 184 10.38 -10.57 9.46
C ALA A 184 11.28 -11.69 8.92
N GLU A 185 12.28 -12.13 9.68
CA GLU A 185 13.14 -13.27 9.31
C GLU A 185 12.34 -14.57 9.14
N ARG A 186 11.37 -14.81 10.03
CA ARG A 186 10.49 -15.98 9.95
C ARG A 186 9.50 -15.88 8.80
N ASP A 187 9.00 -14.69 8.49
CA ASP A 187 8.17 -14.48 7.31
C ASP A 187 8.94 -14.76 6.02
N LEU A 188 10.15 -14.20 5.88
CA LEU A 188 11.01 -14.46 4.73
C LEU A 188 11.36 -15.94 4.55
N ALA A 189 11.59 -16.65 5.66
CA ALA A 189 11.85 -18.09 5.63
C ALA A 189 10.66 -18.90 5.08
N ARG A 190 9.43 -18.39 5.24
CA ARG A 190 8.21 -19.00 4.68
C ARG A 190 7.94 -18.53 3.25
N ARG A 191 8.12 -17.24 2.99
CA ARG A 191 7.74 -16.54 1.75
C ARG A 191 8.89 -15.68 1.26
N GLN A 192 9.48 -16.04 0.13
CA GLN A 192 10.50 -15.20 -0.54
C GLN A 192 9.83 -14.23 -1.52
N SER A 193 8.90 -13.41 -1.02
CA SER A 193 8.19 -12.38 -1.79
C SER A 193 8.86 -11.01 -1.66
N ILE A 194 8.48 -10.07 -2.54
CA ILE A 194 8.92 -8.67 -2.50
C ILE A 194 8.64 -8.08 -1.10
N ASP A 195 7.41 -8.22 -0.62
CA ASP A 195 6.99 -7.68 0.68
C ASP A 195 7.76 -8.28 1.86
N ALA A 196 8.16 -9.55 1.78
CA ALA A 196 8.92 -10.19 2.85
C ALA A 196 10.35 -9.65 2.92
N TYR A 197 10.98 -9.40 1.76
CA TYR A 197 12.28 -8.73 1.70
C TYR A 197 12.20 -7.26 2.14
N ASP A 198 11.16 -6.53 1.74
CA ASP A 198 10.93 -5.15 2.18
C ASP A 198 10.72 -5.05 3.70
N THR A 199 9.83 -5.89 4.25
CA THR A 199 9.58 -5.95 5.70
C THR A 199 10.85 -6.29 6.48
N LEU A 200 11.66 -7.24 5.98
CA LEU A 200 12.95 -7.56 6.59
C LEU A 200 13.93 -6.38 6.53
N ALA A 201 14.04 -5.73 5.37
CA ALA A 201 14.92 -4.58 5.20
C ALA A 201 14.56 -3.46 6.17
N TRP A 202 13.28 -3.16 6.29
CA TRP A 202 12.79 -2.14 7.21
C TRP A 202 13.07 -2.50 8.67
N ALA A 203 12.80 -3.74 9.08
CA ALA A 203 13.12 -4.20 10.43
C ALA A 203 14.64 -4.17 10.71
N LEU A 204 15.49 -4.59 9.76
CA LEU A 204 16.96 -4.51 9.87
C LEU A 204 17.43 -3.07 10.04
N TYR A 205 16.85 -2.14 9.28
CA TYR A 205 17.13 -0.70 9.38
C TYR A 205 16.83 -0.17 10.79
N ARG A 206 15.65 -0.49 11.35
CA ARG A 206 15.28 -0.09 12.72
C ARG A 206 16.14 -0.73 13.81
N ASN A 207 16.77 -1.87 13.51
CA ASN A 207 17.75 -2.52 14.38
C ASN A 207 19.19 -2.00 14.15
N GLY A 208 19.40 -0.98 13.31
CA GLY A 208 20.71 -0.40 13.02
C GLY A 208 21.63 -1.28 12.16
N ARG A 209 21.10 -2.36 11.56
CA ARG A 209 21.85 -3.30 10.69
C ARG A 209 21.77 -2.82 9.24
N ILE A 210 22.34 -1.64 8.97
CA ILE A 210 22.13 -0.88 7.72
C ILE A 210 22.64 -1.62 6.48
N GLU A 211 23.80 -2.29 6.58
CA GLU A 211 24.35 -3.04 5.45
C GLU A 211 23.45 -4.21 5.05
N GLU A 212 22.91 -4.94 6.03
CA GLU A 212 22.00 -6.06 5.78
C GLU A 212 20.63 -5.57 5.30
N ALA A 213 20.15 -4.44 5.82
CA ALA A 213 18.95 -3.78 5.32
C ALA A 213 19.10 -3.43 3.84
N ARG A 214 20.27 -2.94 3.42
CA ARG A 214 20.57 -2.64 2.01
C ARG A 214 20.51 -3.90 1.15
N GLU A 215 21.13 -5.00 1.60
CA GLU A 215 21.10 -6.26 0.85
C GLU A 215 19.66 -6.77 0.66
N ALA A 216 18.83 -6.70 1.70
CA ALA A 216 17.44 -7.14 1.63
C ALA A 216 16.60 -6.23 0.70
N ILE A 217 16.71 -4.91 0.82
CA ILE A 217 15.91 -3.98 0.00
C ILE A 217 16.31 -4.04 -1.48
N ASP A 218 17.61 -4.23 -1.78
CA ASP A 218 18.08 -4.38 -3.16
C ASP A 218 17.45 -5.61 -3.85
N ILE A 219 17.21 -6.70 -3.11
CA ILE A 219 16.52 -7.88 -3.64
C ILE A 219 15.05 -7.55 -3.97
N ALA A 220 14.34 -6.85 -3.09
CA ALA A 220 12.97 -6.43 -3.34
C ALA A 220 12.90 -5.50 -4.58
N ARG A 221 13.81 -4.53 -4.68
CA ARG A 221 13.89 -3.57 -5.79
C ARG A 221 14.33 -4.18 -7.12
N ALA A 222 15.08 -5.28 -7.11
CA ALA A 222 15.50 -5.99 -8.32
C ALA A 222 14.32 -6.52 -9.17
N THR A 223 13.13 -6.61 -8.60
CA THR A 223 11.91 -7.01 -9.33
C THR A 223 11.37 -5.91 -10.26
N GLY A 224 11.80 -4.66 -10.06
CA GLY A 224 11.29 -3.51 -10.80
C GLY A 224 9.92 -3.01 -10.33
N ALA A 225 9.39 -3.54 -9.23
CA ALA A 225 8.13 -3.08 -8.64
C ALA A 225 8.20 -1.58 -8.30
N GLN A 226 7.11 -0.89 -8.63
CA GLN A 226 6.98 0.57 -8.55
C GLN A 226 6.07 0.99 -7.39
N ASP A 227 6.19 0.27 -6.26
CA ASP A 227 5.44 0.49 -5.03
C ASP A 227 6.06 1.63 -4.21
N ALA A 228 5.21 2.56 -3.75
CA ALA A 228 5.67 3.78 -3.09
C ALA A 228 6.33 3.53 -1.72
N PRO A 229 5.73 2.76 -0.78
CA PRO A 229 6.40 2.31 0.45
C PRO A 229 7.77 1.67 0.21
N LEU A 230 7.87 0.74 -0.74
CA LEU A 230 9.11 0.06 -1.08
C LEU A 230 10.20 1.04 -1.57
N ILE A 231 9.84 2.00 -2.42
CA ILE A 231 10.76 3.04 -2.91
C ILE A 231 11.21 3.94 -1.75
N TYR A 232 10.28 4.30 -0.87
CA TYR A 232 10.58 5.09 0.31
C TYR A 232 11.56 4.38 1.26
N HIS A 233 11.35 3.10 1.59
CA HIS A 233 12.26 2.34 2.46
C HIS A 233 13.66 2.23 1.85
N SER A 234 13.74 1.95 0.54
CA SER A 234 15.00 1.93 -0.21
C SER A 234 15.76 3.25 -0.10
N ALA A 235 15.08 4.38 -0.31
CA ALA A 235 15.70 5.69 -0.25
C ALA A 235 16.18 6.05 1.17
N VAL A 236 15.38 5.72 2.20
CA VAL A 236 15.76 5.93 3.62
C VAL A 236 16.99 5.08 3.99
N ILE A 237 17.02 3.81 3.58
CA ILE A 237 18.15 2.90 3.83
C ILE A 237 19.40 3.39 3.09
N ALA A 238 19.27 3.80 1.83
CA ALA A 238 20.37 4.37 1.06
C ALA A 238 20.94 5.64 1.71
N ALA A 239 20.08 6.54 2.18
CA ALA A 239 20.50 7.74 2.90
C ALA A 239 21.26 7.39 4.19
N ALA A 240 20.77 6.43 4.96
CA ALA A 240 21.42 5.97 6.19
C ALA A 240 22.78 5.29 5.95
N GLN A 241 22.94 4.65 4.79
CA GLN A 241 24.21 4.07 4.34
C GLN A 241 25.20 5.12 3.81
N GLY A 242 24.77 6.37 3.63
CA GLY A 242 25.57 7.46 3.07
C GLY A 242 25.55 7.52 1.53
N ASP A 243 24.70 6.74 0.87
CA ASP A 243 24.48 6.75 -0.58
C ASP A 243 23.48 7.85 -0.96
N GLN A 244 23.87 9.11 -0.71
CA GLN A 244 23.02 10.28 -0.95
C GLN A 244 22.54 10.41 -2.40
N PRO A 245 23.38 10.17 -3.44
CA PRO A 245 22.92 10.30 -4.83
C PRO A 245 21.76 9.36 -5.15
N HIS A 246 21.82 8.12 -4.64
CA HIS A 246 20.73 7.16 -4.82
C HIS A 246 19.48 7.61 -4.08
N ALA A 247 19.59 7.93 -2.79
CA ALA A 247 18.45 8.37 -1.99
C ALA A 247 17.73 9.60 -2.58
N ILE A 248 18.50 10.60 -3.03
CA ILE A 248 17.94 11.80 -3.68
C ILE A 248 17.19 11.44 -4.97
N ALA A 249 17.74 10.54 -5.79
CA ALA A 249 17.10 10.15 -7.04
C ALA A 249 15.74 9.49 -6.80
N GLU A 250 15.69 8.53 -5.87
CA GLU A 250 14.46 7.80 -5.53
C GLU A 250 13.40 8.69 -4.87
N LEU A 251 13.82 9.58 -3.96
CA LEU A 251 12.89 10.52 -3.31
C LEU A 251 12.29 11.51 -4.30
N ASN A 252 13.07 12.02 -5.26
CA ASN A 252 12.53 12.90 -6.30
C ASN A 252 11.51 12.17 -7.16
N GLU A 253 11.85 10.98 -7.67
CA GLU A 253 10.93 10.18 -8.50
C GLU A 253 9.64 9.85 -7.75
N LEU A 254 9.76 9.43 -6.49
CA LEU A 254 8.61 9.08 -5.65
C LEU A 254 7.69 10.29 -5.42
N LEU A 255 8.25 11.43 -5.02
CA LEU A 255 7.47 12.62 -4.69
C LEU A 255 6.92 13.34 -5.93
N ASP A 256 7.59 13.25 -7.08
CA ASP A 256 7.08 13.77 -8.35
C ASP A 256 5.87 12.97 -8.83
N ARG A 257 5.87 11.65 -8.61
CA ARG A 257 4.77 10.76 -9.02
C ARG A 257 3.61 10.74 -8.03
N ASN A 258 3.91 10.62 -6.74
CA ASN A 258 2.91 10.44 -5.69
C ASN A 258 3.35 11.15 -4.40
N PRO A 259 3.18 12.49 -4.30
CA PRO A 259 3.67 13.27 -3.16
C PRO A 259 2.93 13.00 -1.84
N GLY A 260 1.76 12.36 -1.89
CA GLY A 260 0.92 12.00 -0.74
C GLY A 260 0.71 10.50 -0.60
N PHE A 261 1.69 9.67 -0.97
CA PHE A 261 1.61 8.21 -0.95
C PHE A 261 1.34 7.58 0.43
N HIS A 262 1.62 8.28 1.54
CA HIS A 262 1.38 7.80 2.90
C HIS A 262 1.32 9.01 3.87
N PRO A 263 0.35 9.08 4.81
CA PRO A 263 0.18 10.25 5.68
C PRO A 263 1.41 10.63 6.51
N LEU A 264 2.22 9.64 6.93
CA LEU A 264 3.45 9.87 7.69
C LEU A 264 4.70 9.87 6.81
N HIS A 265 4.82 8.88 5.91
CA HIS A 265 6.06 8.66 5.18
C HIS A 265 6.27 9.69 4.08
N SER A 266 5.21 10.23 3.47
CA SER A 266 5.34 11.29 2.47
C SER A 266 5.97 12.56 3.04
N ARG A 267 5.56 12.94 4.26
CA ARG A 267 6.16 14.08 4.95
C ARG A 267 7.63 13.83 5.26
N HIS A 268 7.95 12.67 5.83
CA HIS A 268 9.33 12.31 6.15
C HIS A 268 10.21 12.25 4.89
N ALA A 269 9.70 11.69 3.80
CA ALA A 269 10.39 11.63 2.51
C ALA A 269 10.77 13.03 2.00
N ALA A 270 9.84 14.00 2.07
CA ALA A 270 10.09 15.37 1.67
C ALA A 270 11.11 16.07 2.58
N GLU A 271 11.00 15.88 3.91
CA GLU A 271 11.95 16.43 4.88
C GLU A 271 13.36 15.85 4.68
N LEU A 272 13.47 14.54 4.45
CA LEU A 272 14.72 13.85 4.17
C LEU A 272 15.35 14.38 2.87
N LEU A 273 14.58 14.51 1.79
CA LEU A 273 15.07 15.04 0.52
C LEU A 273 15.67 16.45 0.69
N VAL A 274 14.98 17.34 1.41
CA VAL A 274 15.49 18.68 1.71
C VAL A 274 16.81 18.62 2.48
N SER A 275 16.91 17.73 3.48
CA SER A 275 18.12 17.58 4.29
C SER A 275 19.33 17.03 3.52
N LEU A 276 19.10 16.26 2.46
CA LEU A 276 20.17 15.67 1.63
C LEU A 276 20.68 16.64 0.56
N VAL A 277 19.85 17.60 0.13
CA VAL A 277 20.19 18.58 -0.92
C VAL A 277 20.75 19.88 -0.33
N GLY A 278 20.40 20.22 0.92
CA GLY A 278 20.84 21.42 1.64
C GLY A 278 22.22 21.29 2.26
#